data_AF-A0A392R3K0-F1
#
_entry.id   AF-A0A392R3K0-F1
#
_cell.length_a   1.000
_cell.length_b   1.000
_cell.length_c   1.000
_cell.angle_alpha   90.00
_cell.angle_beta   90.00
_cell.angle_gamma   90.00
#
_symmetry.space_group_name_H-M   'P 1'
#
loop_
_entity.id
_entity.type
_entity.pdbx_description
1 polymer ?
#
loop_
_entity_poly.entity_id
_entity_poly.type
_entity_poly.pdbx_seq_one_letter_code
_entity_poly.pdbx_strand_id
1 'polypeptide(L)'
;MDFNESVLKFWYDRMVDFKSLKANDFDVEELFINQGWKRYFEMLNGPIYTKMVKEFWMKSTVYDDLSVTMEVDQIVLNDPSLKGKTRQEMGLKEYNGTEI
;
A
#
# COMPACT_ATOMS: atom_id res chain seq x y z
N MET A 1 -3.39 -4.11 -10.81
CA MET A 1 -2.10 -4.35 -11.51
C MET A 1 -1.78 -5.83 -11.35
N ASP A 2 -1.54 -6.56 -12.43
CA ASP A 2 -1.21 -7.99 -12.37
C ASP A 2 0.31 -8.18 -12.39
N PHE A 3 0.95 -8.09 -11.23
CA PHE A 3 2.34 -8.50 -11.05
C PHE A 3 2.44 -9.61 -9.99
N ASN A 4 3.42 -10.49 -10.13
CA ASN A 4 3.60 -11.63 -9.25
C ASN A 4 3.97 -11.17 -7.82
N GLU A 5 3.44 -11.84 -6.79
CA GLU A 5 3.73 -11.53 -5.38
C GLU A 5 5.25 -11.49 -5.07
N SER A 6 6.04 -12.30 -5.77
CA SER A 6 7.50 -12.34 -5.64
C SER A 6 8.22 -11.04 -6.02
N VAL A 7 7.55 -10.14 -6.74
CA VAL A 7 8.08 -8.82 -7.11
C VAL A 7 8.02 -7.85 -5.92
N LEU A 8 7.06 -8.03 -4.99
CA LEU A 8 6.95 -7.19 -3.79
C LEU A 8 7.91 -7.65 -2.71
N LYS A 9 9.01 -6.90 -2.55
CA LYS A 9 9.98 -7.08 -1.46
C LYS A 9 9.58 -6.20 -0.27
N PHE A 10 9.18 -6.84 0.82
CA PHE A 10 8.89 -6.14 2.08
C PHE A 10 10.18 -5.97 2.89
N TRP A 11 10.40 -4.73 3.33
CA TRP A 11 11.39 -4.40 4.34
C TRP A 11 10.61 -3.93 5.56
N TYR A 12 10.83 -4.58 6.68
CA TYR A 12 10.23 -4.19 7.94
C TYR A 12 11.30 -4.18 9.00
N ASP A 13 11.15 -3.24 9.93
CA ASP A 13 12.01 -3.13 11.09
C ASP A 13 11.19 -3.33 12.35
N ARG A 14 11.87 -3.70 13.42
CA ARG A 14 11.28 -3.70 14.76
C ARG A 14 11.29 -2.27 15.27
N MET A 15 10.16 -1.83 15.80
CA MET A 15 10.04 -0.49 16.40
C MET A 15 11.07 -0.28 17.52
N VAL A 16 11.36 -1.34 18.28
CA VAL A 16 12.45 -1.35 19.27
C VAL A 16 13.23 -2.65 19.14
N ASP A 17 14.46 -2.59 18.64
CA ASP A 17 15.34 -3.75 18.51
C ASP A 17 16.49 -3.70 19.51
N PHE A 18 16.27 -4.24 20.71
CA PHE A 18 17.30 -4.34 21.74
C PHE A 18 18.53 -5.14 21.30
N LYS A 19 18.39 -6.08 20.35
CA LYS A 19 19.55 -6.82 19.81
C LYS A 19 20.41 -5.91 18.95
N SER A 20 19.77 -5.09 18.10
CA SER A 20 20.47 -4.10 17.27
C SER A 20 21.16 -3.05 18.15
N LEU A 21 20.45 -2.50 19.15
CA LEU A 21 21.02 -1.53 20.08
C LEU A 21 22.25 -2.09 20.82
N LYS A 22 22.14 -3.30 21.36
CA LYS A 22 23.25 -3.97 22.05
C LYS A 22 24.44 -4.26 21.13
N ALA A 23 24.19 -4.60 19.86
CA ALA A 23 25.24 -4.78 18.85
C ALA A 23 25.97 -3.48 18.49
N ASN A 24 25.41 -2.32 18.84
CA ASN A 24 25.98 -0.99 18.63
C ASN A 24 26.39 -0.33 19.97
N ASP A 25 26.74 -1.14 20.98
CA ASP A 25 27.20 -0.69 22.31
C ASP A 25 26.17 0.09 23.15
N PHE A 26 24.88 -0.04 22.82
CA PHE A 26 23.76 0.50 23.61
C PHE A 26 22.98 -0.62 24.31
N ASP A 27 23.47 -1.08 25.47
CA ASP A 27 22.78 -2.10 26.29
C ASP A 27 21.83 -1.45 27.31
N VAL A 28 20.59 -1.20 26.89
CA VAL A 28 19.56 -0.50 27.69
C VAL A 28 18.31 -1.34 27.96
N GLU A 29 18.27 -2.59 27.48
CA GLU A 29 17.07 -3.44 27.57
C GLU A 29 16.58 -3.62 29.01
N GLU A 30 17.52 -3.87 29.94
CA GLU A 30 17.21 -4.10 31.35
C GLU A 30 16.56 -2.86 32.01
N LEU A 31 16.96 -1.65 31.61
CA LEU A 31 16.37 -0.40 32.13
C LEU A 31 14.88 -0.34 31.87
N PHE A 32 14.45 -0.78 30.69
CA PHE A 32 13.04 -0.79 30.30
C PHE A 32 12.27 -1.98 30.87
N ILE A 33 12.91 -3.15 30.96
CA ILE A 33 12.31 -4.33 31.61
C ILE A 33 12.00 -4.03 33.08
N ASN A 34 12.92 -3.39 33.80
CA ASN A 34 12.75 -3.03 35.21
C ASN A 34 11.61 -2.03 35.45
N GLN A 35 11.27 -1.23 34.43
CA GLN A 35 10.11 -0.33 34.47
C GLN A 35 8.79 -1.01 34.07
N GLY A 36 8.81 -2.30 33.71
CA GLY A 36 7.63 -3.06 33.31
C GLY A 36 7.22 -2.89 31.83
N TRP A 37 8.07 -2.32 30.98
CA TRP A 37 7.73 -2.00 29.58
C TRP A 37 7.85 -3.18 28.62
N LYS A 38 8.35 -4.33 29.06
CA LYS A 38 8.61 -5.50 28.22
C LYS A 38 7.41 -5.87 27.34
N ARG A 39 6.22 -5.99 27.95
CA ARG A 39 4.98 -6.35 27.24
C ARG A 39 4.58 -5.32 26.18
N TYR A 40 4.84 -4.04 26.44
CA TYR A 40 4.54 -2.97 25.49
C TYR A 40 5.43 -3.07 24.24
N PHE A 41 6.73 -3.31 24.41
CA PHE A 41 7.63 -3.50 23.26
C PHE A 41 7.38 -4.80 22.50
N GLU A 42 6.98 -5.88 23.19
CA GLU A 42 6.52 -7.12 22.54
C GLU A 42 5.27 -6.87 21.68
N MET A 43 4.34 -6.06 22.16
CA MET A 43 3.15 -5.66 21.39
C MET A 43 3.51 -4.79 20.18
N LEU A 44 4.41 -3.81 20.34
CA LEU A 44 4.88 -2.97 19.23
C LEU A 44 5.61 -3.77 18.15
N ASN A 45 6.40 -4.76 18.56
CA ASN A 45 7.10 -5.69 17.67
C ASN A 45 6.23 -6.91 17.31
N GLY A 46 4.91 -6.79 17.43
CA GLY A 46 3.96 -7.86 17.13
C GLY A 46 4.05 -8.39 15.69
N PRO A 47 3.24 -9.41 15.35
CA PRO A 47 3.32 -10.05 14.04
C PRO A 47 3.04 -9.03 12.92
N ILE A 48 3.93 -9.03 11.93
CA ILE A 48 3.74 -8.26 10.70
C ILE A 48 3.09 -9.19 9.68
N TYR A 49 1.85 -8.88 9.32
CA TYR A 49 1.07 -9.67 8.36
C TYR A 49 1.47 -9.37 6.92
N THR A 50 2.71 -9.68 6.55
CA THR A 50 3.30 -9.35 5.24
C THR A 50 2.43 -9.79 4.07
N LYS A 51 1.83 -10.99 4.12
CA LYS A 51 0.89 -11.47 3.10
C LYS A 51 -0.33 -10.56 2.94
N MET A 52 -0.95 -10.14 4.04
CA MET A 52 -2.11 -9.25 4.01
C MET A 52 -1.74 -7.90 3.37
N VAL A 53 -0.58 -7.34 3.73
CA VAL A 53 -0.15 -6.05 3.17
C VAL A 53 0.15 -6.18 1.67
N LYS A 54 0.79 -7.28 1.25
CA LYS A 54 1.01 -7.55 -0.18
C LYS A 54 -0.30 -7.71 -0.95
N GLU A 55 -1.23 -8.50 -0.43
CA GLU A 55 -2.54 -8.69 -1.06
C GLU A 55 -3.33 -7.37 -1.14
N PHE A 56 -3.25 -6.53 -0.10
CA PHE A 56 -3.83 -5.19 -0.10
C PHE A 56 -3.27 -4.36 -1.27
N TRP A 57 -1.94 -4.27 -1.41
CA TRP A 57 -1.31 -3.51 -2.50
C TRP A 57 -1.57 -4.08 -3.89
N MET A 58 -1.66 -5.40 -4.03
CA MET A 58 -1.97 -6.04 -5.30
C MET A 58 -3.41 -5.77 -5.74
N LYS A 59 -4.33 -5.68 -4.77
CA LYS A 59 -5.77 -5.48 -5.02
C LYS A 59 -6.20 -4.02 -4.96
N SER A 60 -5.39 -3.13 -4.40
CA SER A 60 -5.68 -1.70 -4.36
C SER A 60 -5.68 -1.14 -5.77
N THR A 61 -6.77 -0.48 -6.15
CA THR A 61 -6.91 0.24 -7.41
C THR A 61 -7.09 1.71 -7.10
N VAL A 62 -6.26 2.57 -7.68
CA VAL A 62 -6.44 4.01 -7.63
C VAL A 62 -7.18 4.42 -8.90
N TYR A 63 -8.26 5.19 -8.76
CA TYR A 63 -8.97 5.75 -9.89
C TYR A 63 -8.52 7.18 -10.11
N ASP A 64 -7.51 7.34 -10.97
CA ASP A 64 -6.83 8.62 -11.26
C ASP A 64 -7.12 9.13 -12.69
N ASP A 65 -6.60 10.31 -13.01
CA ASP A 65 -6.74 10.95 -14.32
C ASP A 65 -6.29 10.05 -15.48
N LEU A 66 -5.24 9.25 -15.24
CA LEU A 66 -4.73 8.30 -16.24
C LEU A 66 -5.75 7.19 -16.48
N SER A 67 -6.29 6.60 -15.42
CA SER A 67 -7.33 5.55 -15.50
C SER A 67 -8.57 6.06 -16.25
N VAL A 68 -8.99 7.29 -15.95
CA VAL A 68 -10.10 7.98 -16.61
C VAL A 68 -9.84 8.17 -18.11
N THR A 69 -8.62 8.58 -18.47
CA THR A 69 -8.22 8.78 -19.87
C THR A 69 -8.18 7.45 -20.62
N MET A 70 -7.60 6.41 -20.01
CA MET A 70 -7.53 5.07 -20.59
C MET A 70 -8.93 4.47 -20.84
N GLU A 71 -9.90 4.69 -19.94
CA GLU A 71 -11.29 4.27 -20.17
C GLU A 71 -11.92 4.94 -21.39
N VAL A 72 -11.70 6.25 -21.57
CA VAL A 72 -12.21 7.00 -22.73
C VAL A 72 -11.56 6.50 -24.01
N ASP A 73 -10.23 6.34 -24.00
CA ASP A 73 -9.49 5.86 -25.16
C ASP A 73 -9.93 4.45 -25.57
N GLN A 74 -10.15 3.56 -24.60
CA GLN A 74 -10.62 2.20 -24.85
C GLN A 74 -12.03 2.16 -25.44
N ILE A 75 -12.94 3.03 -24.98
CA ILE A 75 -14.28 3.17 -25.56
C ILE A 75 -14.21 3.71 -26.99
N VAL A 76 -13.41 4.75 -27.23
CA VAL A 76 -13.23 5.33 -28.57
C VAL A 76 -12.56 4.33 -29.53
N LEU A 77 -11.66 3.47 -29.04
CA LEU A 77 -11.08 2.39 -29.82
C LEU A 77 -12.15 1.38 -30.28
N ASN A 78 -13.08 1.03 -29.38
CA ASN A 78 -14.16 0.08 -29.67
C ASN A 78 -15.27 0.71 -30.53
N ASP A 79 -15.58 1.99 -30.33
CA ASP A 79 -16.53 2.77 -31.12
C ASP A 79 -15.96 4.17 -31.45
N PRO A 80 -15.35 4.33 -32.64
CA PRO A 80 -14.77 5.60 -33.07
C PRO A 80 -15.76 6.76 -33.16
N SER A 81 -17.08 6.49 -33.21
CA SER A 81 -18.11 7.53 -33.27
C SER A 81 -18.25 8.32 -31.96
N LEU A 82 -17.71 7.78 -30.87
CA LEU A 82 -17.73 8.40 -29.55
C LEU A 82 -16.59 9.42 -29.36
N LYS A 83 -15.69 9.56 -30.32
CA LYS A 83 -14.57 10.50 -30.24
C LYS A 83 -15.05 11.94 -30.02
N GLY A 84 -14.53 12.59 -28.98
CA GLY A 84 -14.86 13.98 -28.64
C GLY A 84 -16.16 14.16 -27.86
N LYS A 85 -16.88 13.09 -27.52
CA LYS A 85 -18.03 13.14 -26.62
C LYS A 85 -17.60 13.23 -25.16
N THR A 86 -18.52 13.67 -24.31
CA THR A 86 -18.35 13.72 -22.86
C THR A 86 -18.43 12.32 -22.25
N ARG A 87 -17.91 12.14 -21.03
CA ARG A 87 -17.95 10.85 -20.29
C ARG A 87 -19.38 10.34 -20.12
N GLN A 88 -20.31 11.21 -19.76
CA GLN A 88 -21.73 10.85 -19.62
C GLN A 88 -22.33 10.33 -20.93
N GLU A 89 -22.02 10.97 -22.06
CA GLU A 89 -22.49 10.54 -23.39
C GLU A 89 -21.87 9.21 -23.84
N MET A 90 -20.70 8.86 -23.31
CA MET A 90 -20.06 7.56 -23.49
C MET A 90 -20.61 6.48 -22.54
N GLY A 91 -21.54 6.84 -21.65
CA GLY A 91 -22.07 5.94 -20.60
C GLY A 91 -21.09 5.68 -19.45
N LEU A 92 -20.03 6.50 -19.33
CA LEU A 92 -19.05 6.42 -18.25
C LEU A 92 -19.52 7.20 -17.02
N LYS A 93 -19.07 6.77 -15.85
CA LYS A 93 -19.28 7.51 -14.60
C LYS A 93 -18.58 8.87 -14.66
N GLU A 94 -19.19 9.85 -13.98
CA GLU A 94 -18.56 11.14 -13.74
C GLU A 94 -17.27 10.95 -12.95
N TYR A 95 -16.27 11.75 -13.30
CA TYR A 95 -15.00 11.79 -12.60
C TYR A 95 -14.92 13.11 -11.83
N ASN A 96 -14.84 13.02 -10.49
CA ASN A 96 -14.81 14.17 -9.59
C ASN A 96 -13.42 14.41 -8.97
N GLY A 97 -12.38 13.76 -9.50
CA GLY A 97 -11.03 13.77 -8.96
C GLY A 97 -10.56 12.39 -8.53
N THR A 98 -9.30 12.29 -8.10
CA THR A 98 -8.69 11.01 -7.75
C THR A 98 -9.35 10.40 -6.52
N GLU A 99 -9.81 9.16 -6.65
CA GLU A 99 -10.35 8.35 -5.54
C GLU A 99 -9.33 7.25 -5.18
N ILE A 100 -9.02 7.12 -3.88
CA ILE A 100 -8.05 6.17 -3.31
C ILE A 100 -8.78 5.12 -2.47
#